data_AF-A0A2P2FG78-F1
#
_entry.id   AF-A0A2P2FG78-F1
#
_cell.length_a   1.000
_cell.length_b   1.000
_cell.length_c   1.000
_cell.angle_alpha   90.00
_cell.angle_beta   90.00
_cell.angle_gamma   90.00
#
_symmetry.space_group_name_H-M   'P 1'
#
loop_
_entity.id
_entity.type
_entity.pdbx_description
1 polymer ?
#
loop_
_entity_poly.entity_id
_entity_poly.type
_entity_poly.pdbx_seq_one_letter_code
_entity_poly.pdbx_strand_id
1 'polypeptide(L)'
;MSDDLAGDSLDERYGLAEVRDLEEYAEALNRLVEQGLRDQRTTLLSEAEAYAVAELLGRFALSEPWSALNQLAASLASRIYNRLGA
;
A
#
# COMPACT_ATOMS: atom_id res chain seq x y z
N MET A 1 -3.19 2.61 -37.01
CA MET A 1 -3.84 1.52 -36.27
C MET A 1 -3.19 1.53 -34.91
N SER A 2 -3.93 1.97 -33.89
CA SER A 2 -3.44 2.14 -32.52
C SER A 2 -3.37 0.78 -31.87
N ASP A 3 -2.23 0.48 -31.26
CA ASP A 3 -1.99 -0.77 -30.53
C ASP A 3 -2.89 -0.81 -29.30
N ASP A 4 -3.73 -1.83 -29.20
CA ASP A 4 -4.57 -2.15 -28.04
C ASP A 4 -3.65 -2.58 -26.88
N LEU A 5 -3.14 -1.62 -26.12
CA LEU A 5 -2.60 -1.84 -24.78
C LEU A 5 -3.72 -1.69 -23.73
N ALA A 6 -4.83 -2.40 -23.92
CA ALA A 6 -5.83 -2.62 -22.87
C ALA A 6 -5.34 -3.72 -21.92
N GLY A 7 -4.19 -3.51 -21.29
CA GLY A 7 -3.85 -4.23 -20.07
C GLY A 7 -4.58 -3.53 -18.94
N ASP A 8 -5.48 -4.24 -18.24
CA ASP A 8 -6.14 -3.74 -17.02
C ASP A 8 -5.12 -2.94 -16.21
N SER A 9 -5.39 -1.64 -16.04
CA SER A 9 -4.55 -0.79 -15.21
C SER A 9 -4.47 -1.42 -13.82
N LEU A 10 -3.33 -1.24 -13.15
CA LEU A 10 -3.21 -1.73 -11.77
C LEU A 10 -4.32 -1.15 -10.88
N ASP A 11 -4.75 0.07 -11.19
CA ASP A 11 -5.85 0.74 -10.51
C ASP A 11 -7.19 0.03 -10.75
N GLU A 12 -7.51 -0.43 -11.96
CA GLU A 12 -8.71 -1.25 -12.21
C GLU A 12 -8.62 -2.61 -11.50
N ARG A 13 -7.47 -3.28 -11.61
CA ARG A 13 -7.25 -4.60 -10.99
C ARG A 13 -7.43 -4.58 -9.48
N TYR A 14 -6.99 -3.50 -8.84
CA TYR A 14 -7.05 -3.34 -7.38
C TYR A 14 -8.24 -2.47 -6.93
N GLY A 15 -9.15 -2.09 -7.84
CA GLY A 15 -10.36 -1.35 -7.51
C GLY A 15 -10.14 0.08 -7.04
N LEU A 16 -9.04 0.71 -7.46
CA LEU A 16 -8.67 2.10 -7.16
C LEU A 16 -9.15 3.09 -8.23
N ALA A 17 -9.50 2.63 -9.44
CA ALA A 17 -9.84 3.50 -10.57
C ALA A 17 -11.13 4.34 -10.39
N GLU A 18 -12.09 3.87 -9.59
CA GLU A 18 -13.40 4.52 -9.41
C GLU A 18 -13.51 5.35 -8.11
N VAL A 19 -12.42 5.44 -7.36
CA VAL A 19 -12.39 6.11 -6.06
C VAL A 19 -12.50 7.62 -6.22
N ARG A 20 -13.37 8.25 -5.43
CA ARG A 20 -13.78 9.65 -5.67
C ARG A 20 -13.03 10.66 -4.81
N ASP A 21 -12.53 10.22 -3.66
CA ASP A 21 -11.80 11.06 -2.73
C ASP A 21 -10.71 10.29 -1.95
N LEU A 22 -9.93 11.04 -1.17
CA LEU A 22 -8.79 10.50 -0.41
C LEU A 22 -9.20 9.56 0.73
N GLU A 23 -10.41 9.71 1.29
CA GLU A 23 -10.89 8.87 2.36
C GLU A 23 -11.32 7.50 1.81
N GLU A 24 -12.11 7.50 0.74
CA GLU A 24 -12.44 6.29 -0.02
C GLU A 24 -11.16 5.59 -0.53
N TYR A 25 -10.14 6.36 -0.92
CA TYR A 25 -8.86 5.81 -1.38
C TYR A 25 -8.10 5.12 -0.26
N ALA A 26 -8.04 5.74 0.93
CA ALA A 26 -7.43 5.13 2.10
C ALA A 26 -8.15 3.84 2.51
N GLU A 27 -9.48 3.82 2.46
CA GLU A 27 -10.26 2.63 2.73
C GLU A 27 -10.01 1.52 1.71
N ALA A 28 -10.00 1.84 0.41
CA ALA A 28 -9.74 0.88 -0.65
C ALA A 28 -8.35 0.24 -0.48
N LEU A 29 -7.33 1.06 -0.21
CA LEU A 29 -5.98 0.57 0.10
C LEU A 29 -5.96 -0.30 1.37
N ASN A 30 -6.67 0.08 2.43
CA ASN A 30 -6.72 -0.74 3.64
C ASN A 30 -7.34 -2.13 3.38
N ARG A 31 -8.42 -2.20 2.58
CA ARG A 31 -9.03 -3.49 2.19
C ARG A 31 -8.06 -4.38 1.40
N LEU A 32 -7.28 -3.80 0.48
CA LEU A 32 -6.24 -4.52 -0.26
C LEU A 32 -5.16 -5.07 0.67
N VAL A 33 -4.73 -4.29 1.66
CA VAL A 33 -3.76 -4.72 2.66
C VAL A 33 -4.31 -5.88 3.50
N GLU A 34 -5.57 -5.79 3.94
CA GLU A 34 -6.24 -6.87 4.68
C GLU A 34 -6.39 -8.14 3.86
N GLN A 35 -6.67 -8.01 2.56
CA GLN A 35 -6.69 -9.14 1.63
C GLN A 35 -5.29 -9.76 1.48
N GLY A 36 -4.26 -8.93 1.29
CA GLY A 36 -2.87 -9.39 1.20
C GLY A 36 -2.35 -10.06 2.48
N LEU A 37 -2.92 -9.76 3.65
CA LEU A 37 -2.61 -10.49 4.89
C LEU A 37 -3.14 -11.93 4.89
N ARG A 38 -4.25 -12.18 4.19
CA ARG A 38 -4.88 -13.50 4.10
C ARG A 38 -4.21 -14.35 3.02
N ASP A 39 -3.65 -13.70 2.00
CA ASP A 39 -2.89 -14.36 0.95
C ASP A 39 -1.46 -14.70 1.41
N GLN A 40 -1.16 -16.00 1.55
CA GLN A 40 0.15 -16.51 1.96
C GLN A 40 1.22 -16.47 0.84
N ARG A 41 0.97 -15.76 -0.27
CA ARG A 41 1.93 -15.70 -1.39
C ARG A 41 3.11 -14.76 -1.05
N THR A 42 4.30 -15.17 -1.47
CA THR A 42 5.62 -14.67 -1.08
C THR A 42 5.88 -13.19 -1.40
N THR A 43 6.73 -12.57 -0.58
CA THR A 43 7.20 -11.19 -0.67
C THR A 43 7.94 -10.89 -1.98
N LEU A 44 7.53 -9.81 -2.65
CA LEU A 44 8.14 -9.32 -3.90
C LEU A 44 9.37 -8.41 -3.68
N LEU A 45 9.54 -7.88 -2.47
CA LEU A 45 10.63 -6.96 -2.11
C LEU A 45 11.77 -7.71 -1.43
N SER A 46 13.01 -7.32 -1.76
CA SER A 46 14.17 -7.67 -0.96
C SER A 46 14.10 -7.04 0.43
N GLU A 47 14.90 -7.55 1.38
CA GLU A 47 14.96 -7.02 2.75
C GLU A 47 15.28 -5.52 2.80
N ALA A 48 16.26 -5.08 1.99
CA ALA A 48 16.67 -3.68 1.93
C ALA A 48 15.57 -2.77 1.36
N GLU A 49 14.85 -3.22 0.33
CA GLU A 49 13.71 -2.48 -0.23
C GLU A 49 12.56 -2.39 0.77
N ALA A 50 12.25 -3.49 1.47
CA ALA A 50 11.23 -3.51 2.51
C ALA A 50 11.57 -2.51 3.63
N TYR A 51 12.82 -2.51 4.11
CA TYR A 51 13.27 -1.56 5.13
C TYR A 51 13.17 -0.11 4.64
N ALA A 52 13.65 0.18 3.43
CA ALA A 52 13.58 1.53 2.86
C ALA A 52 12.12 2.03 2.72
N VAL A 53 11.21 1.16 2.29
CA VAL A 53 9.77 1.48 2.23
C VAL A 53 9.20 1.74 3.62
N ALA A 54 9.54 0.92 4.62
CA ALA A 54 9.07 1.13 5.99
C ALA A 54 9.53 2.48 6.57
N GLU A 55 10.79 2.86 6.34
CA GLU A 55 11.33 4.17 6.76
C GLU A 55 10.61 5.34 6.07
N LEU A 56 10.38 5.24 4.77
CA LEU A 56 9.66 6.28 4.01
C LEU A 56 8.22 6.43 4.52
N LEU A 57 7.51 5.31 4.72
CA LEU A 57 6.14 5.31 5.24
C LEU A 57 6.07 5.84 6.68
N GLY A 58 7.05 5.50 7.52
CA GLY A 58 7.14 6.03 8.89
C GLY A 58 7.33 7.54 8.92
N ARG A 59 8.22 8.08 8.07
CA ARG A 59 8.40 9.54 7.94
C ARG A 59 7.17 10.22 7.38
N PHE A 60 6.53 9.64 6.37
CA PHE A 60 5.28 10.15 5.82
C PHE A 60 4.18 10.17 6.89
N ALA A 61 4.04 9.11 7.68
CA ALA A 61 3.04 9.05 8.75
C ALA A 61 3.15 10.20 9.77
N LEU A 62 4.36 10.69 10.03
CA LEU A 62 4.60 11.77 10.99
C LEU A 62 4.21 13.16 10.46
N SER A 63 4.06 13.36 9.15
CA SER A 63 3.75 14.69 8.60
C SER A 63 2.33 15.13 8.94
N GLU A 64 1.36 14.21 8.88
CA GLU A 64 -0.05 14.46 9.18
C GLU A 64 -0.69 13.26 9.91
N PRO A 65 -0.46 13.11 11.23
CA PRO A 65 -0.86 11.90 11.98
C PRO A 65 -2.37 11.61 12.01
N TRP A 66 -3.19 12.59 11.68
CA TRP A 66 -4.66 12.50 11.68
C TRP A 66 -5.22 12.08 10.32
N SER A 67 -4.42 12.12 9.25
CA SER A 67 -4.83 11.71 7.90
C SER A 67 -4.95 10.19 7.81
N ALA A 68 -6.03 9.69 7.22
CA ALA A 68 -6.29 8.26 7.05
C ALA A 68 -5.14 7.55 6.28
N LEU A 69 -4.58 8.22 5.26
CA LEU A 69 -3.44 7.69 4.49
C LEU A 69 -2.16 7.60 5.33
N ASN A 70 -1.93 8.59 6.19
CA ASN A 70 -0.76 8.62 7.07
C ASN A 70 -0.86 7.57 8.18
N GLN A 71 -2.07 7.32 8.70
CA GLN A 71 -2.33 6.24 9.65
C GLN A 71 -2.15 4.85 9.01
N LEU A 72 -2.60 4.69 7.77
CA LEU A 72 -2.35 3.48 6.99
C LEU A 72 -0.85 3.28 6.75
N ALA A 73 -0.12 4.34 6.38
CA ALA A 73 1.33 4.30 6.22
C ALA A 73 2.05 3.88 7.51
N ALA A 74 1.65 4.42 8.68
CA ALA A 74 2.19 4.02 9.97
C ALA A 74 1.99 2.52 10.24
N SER A 75 0.78 2.03 9.95
CA SER A 75 0.41 0.63 10.16
C SER A 75 1.22 -0.31 9.25
N LEU A 76 1.44 0.08 8.00
CA LEU A 76 2.26 -0.67 7.05
C LEU A 76 3.73 -0.67 7.44
N ALA A 77 4.29 0.49 7.81
CA ALA A 77 5.67 0.59 8.30
C ALA A 77 5.89 -0.34 9.50
N SER A 78 5.03 -0.26 10.51
CA SER A 78 5.10 -1.14 11.69
C SER A 78 5.06 -2.63 11.33
N ARG A 79 4.18 -3.04 10.40
CA ARG A 79 4.09 -4.43 9.94
C ARG A 79 5.35 -4.90 9.23
N ILE A 80 5.95 -4.04 8.41
CA ILE A 80 7.19 -4.38 7.71
C ILE A 80 8.32 -4.54 8.73
N TYR A 81 8.49 -3.60 9.67
CA TYR A 81 9.49 -3.75 10.74
C TYR A 81 9.31 -5.05 11.53
N ASN A 82 8.08 -5.39 11.93
CA ASN A 82 7.79 -6.64 12.63
C ASN A 82 8.17 -7.89 11.80
N ARG A 83 7.98 -7.87 10.48
CA ARG A 83 8.38 -8.98 9.59
C ARG A 83 9.89 -9.07 9.40
N LEU A 84 10.59 -7.95 9.50
CA LEU A 84 12.05 -7.89 9.46
C LEU A 84 12.70 -8.27 10.79
N GLY A 85 11.92 -8.41 11.87
CA GLY A 85 12.42 -8.71 13.22
C GLY A 85 13.05 -7.51 13.93
N ALA A 86 12.68 -6.29 13.51
CA ALA A 86 13.13 -5.02 14.11
C ALA A 86 12.24 -4.60 15.29
#